data_AF-A0ABD0PHC8-F1
#
_entry.id   AF-A0ABD0PHC8-F1
#
_cell.length_a   1.000
_cell.length_b   1.000
_cell.length_c   1.000
_cell.angle_alpha   90.00
_cell.angle_beta   90.00
_cell.angle_gamma   90.00
#
_symmetry.space_group_name_H-M   'P 1'
#
loop_
_entity.id
_entity.type
_entity.pdbx_description
1 polymer ?
#
loop_
_entity_poly.entity_id
_entity_poly.type
_entity_poly.pdbx_seq_one_letter_code
_entity_poly.pdbx_strand_id
1 'polypeptide(L)'
;MSISCLTTTHPLESLTVKLHYTNQDKDILMYPDISPASEHQRWSVRKDAGNVTLDLKDIRLSDGGLYDCQVYKDQACLHSARFNLNII
;
A
#
# COMPACT_ATOMS: atom_id res chain seq x y z
N MET A 1 12.12 -1.45 0.61
CA MET A 1 11.87 -0.32 -0.32
C MET A 1 10.63 0.42 0.15
N SER A 2 10.58 1.74 -0.02
CA SER A 2 9.47 2.57 0.43
C SER A 2 8.85 3.31 -0.75
N ILE A 3 7.53 3.26 -0.88
CA ILE A 3 6.77 3.89 -1.97
C ILE A 3 5.75 4.85 -1.36
N SER A 4 5.82 6.11 -1.77
CA SER A 4 4.89 7.16 -1.35
C SER A 4 3.55 7.00 -2.08
N CYS A 5 2.45 6.91 -1.33
CA CYS A 5 1.11 6.85 -1.92
C CYS A 5 0.38 8.18 -1.87
N LEU A 6 0.32 8.82 -0.70
CA LEU A 6 -0.47 10.04 -0.50
C LEU A 6 0.09 10.86 0.65
N THR A 7 0.27 12.16 0.44
CA THR A 7 0.45 13.12 1.53
C THR A 7 -0.92 13.65 1.98
N THR A 8 -1.25 13.48 3.25
CA THR A 8 -2.56 13.83 3.82
C THR A 8 -2.47 14.25 5.27
N THR A 9 -3.34 15.16 5.70
CA THR A 9 -3.47 15.59 7.10
C THR A 9 -4.27 14.59 7.94
N HIS A 10 -5.07 13.71 7.33
CA HIS A 10 -5.88 12.70 8.01
C HIS A 10 -5.02 11.69 8.78
N PRO A 11 -5.37 11.32 10.03
CA PRO A 11 -4.60 10.32 10.79
C PRO A 11 -4.66 8.95 10.10
N LEU A 12 -3.57 8.17 10.18
CA LEU A 12 -3.46 6.87 9.50
C LEU A 12 -4.58 5.90 9.90
N GLU A 13 -4.92 5.87 11.18
CA GLU A 13 -6.01 5.07 11.78
C GLU A 13 -7.39 5.34 11.14
N SER A 14 -7.58 6.51 10.52
CA SER A 14 -8.83 6.88 9.85
C SER A 14 -8.87 6.54 8.36
N LEU A 15 -7.81 5.93 7.83
CA LEU A 15 -7.65 5.66 6.41
C LEU A 15 -7.72 4.16 6.14
N THR A 16 -8.30 3.82 5.00
CA THR A 16 -8.16 2.50 4.39
C THR A 16 -7.14 2.61 3.26
N VAL A 17 -6.04 1.85 3.35
CA VAL A 17 -5.02 1.82 2.30
C VAL A 17 -5.04 0.46 1.63
N LYS A 18 -5.28 0.42 0.33
CA LYS A 18 -5.25 -0.79 -0.49
C LYS A 18 -4.06 -0.75 -1.43
N LEU A 19 -3.35 -1.87 -1.50
CA LEU A 19 -2.37 -2.11 -2.56
C LEU A 19 -2.86 -3.26 -3.42
N HIS A 20 -3.07 -2.95 -4.69
CA HIS A 20 -3.57 -3.89 -5.68
C HIS A 20 -2.47 -4.20 -6.69
N TYR A 21 -2.17 -5.48 -6.90
CA TYR A 21 -1.23 -5.94 -7.91
C TYR A 21 -1.99 -6.22 -9.21
N THR A 22 -1.88 -5.29 -10.17
CA THR A 22 -2.73 -5.27 -11.37
C THR A 22 -2.42 -6.43 -12.31
N ASN A 23 -1.19 -6.95 -12.32
CA ASN A 23 -0.81 -8.05 -13.23
C ASN A 23 -1.60 -9.34 -12.96
N GLN A 24 -2.09 -9.53 -11.73
CA GLN A 24 -2.85 -10.71 -11.31
C GLN A 24 -4.24 -10.35 -10.76
N ASP A 25 -4.68 -9.10 -10.95
CA ASP A 25 -5.94 -8.56 -10.42
C ASP A 25 -6.18 -8.95 -8.95
N LYS A 26 -5.19 -8.68 -8.10
CA LYS A 26 -5.18 -9.16 -6.71
C LYS A 26 -4.87 -8.04 -5.72
N ASP A 27 -5.72 -7.89 -4.72
CA ASP A 27 -5.42 -7.10 -3.52
C ASP A 27 -4.37 -7.82 -2.68
N ILE A 28 -3.22 -7.18 -2.50
CA ILE A 28 -2.07 -7.72 -1.77
C ILE A 28 -1.81 -7.01 -0.44
N LEU A 29 -2.56 -5.95 -0.13
CA LEU A 29 -2.57 -5.28 1.16
C LEU A 29 -3.89 -4.54 1.32
N MET A 30 -4.47 -4.61 2.52
CA MET A 30 -5.59 -3.76 2.91
C MET A 30 -5.39 -3.35 4.37
N TYR A 31 -4.93 -2.12 4.60
CA TYR A 31 -4.72 -1.58 5.95
C TYR A 31 -5.95 -0.78 6.41
N PRO A 32 -6.32 -0.86 7.70
CA PRO A 32 -5.82 -1.84 8.67
C PRO A 32 -6.32 -3.26 8.35
N ASP A 33 -5.41 -4.24 8.36
CA ASP A 33 -5.76 -5.67 8.28
C ASP A 33 -5.71 -6.25 9.69
N ILE A 34 -6.86 -6.65 10.22
CA ILE A 34 -6.96 -7.25 11.56
C ILE A 34 -6.90 -8.78 11.52
N SER A 35 -6.65 -9.39 10.34
CA SER A 35 -6.56 -10.83 10.22
C SER A 35 -5.20 -11.36 10.71
N PRO A 36 -5.14 -12.57 11.31
CA PRO A 36 -3.87 -13.20 11.70
C PRO A 36 -2.92 -13.45 10.52
N ALA A 37 -3.43 -13.49 9.28
CA ALA A 37 -2.62 -13.64 8.08
C ALA A 37 -1.70 -12.43 7.82
N SER A 38 -2.02 -11.26 8.39
CA SER A 38 -1.25 -10.02 8.26
C SER A 38 0.14 -10.08 8.91
N GLU A 39 0.36 -10.96 9.91
CA GLU A 39 1.67 -11.09 10.58
C GLU A 39 2.79 -11.57 9.64
N HIS A 40 2.44 -12.20 8.52
CA HIS A 40 3.39 -12.67 7.50
C HIS A 40 3.44 -11.78 6.24
N GLN A 41 2.81 -10.60 6.28
CA GLN A 41 2.79 -9.69 5.13
C GLN A 41 4.13 -8.95 5.00
N ARG A 42 4.82 -9.11 3.87
CA ARG A 42 6.05 -8.36 3.56
C ARG A 42 5.78 -6.87 3.29
N TRP A 43 4.53 -6.53 2.97
CA TRP A 43 4.07 -5.17 2.76
C TRP A 43 3.49 -4.62 4.06
N SER A 44 3.86 -3.39 4.39
CA SER A 44 3.33 -2.67 5.55
C SER A 44 3.02 -1.22 5.20
N VAL A 45 2.10 -0.60 5.95
CA VAL A 45 1.76 0.81 5.80
C VAL A 45 2.35 1.57 6.98
N ARG A 46 3.01 2.68 6.69
CA ARG A 46 3.39 3.67 7.70
C ARG A 46 2.97 5.05 7.27
N LYS A 47 2.88 5.97 8.22
CA LYS A 47 2.71 7.40 7.94
C LYS A 47 3.78 8.19 8.66
N ASP A 48 4.55 8.97 7.91
CA ASP A 48 5.60 9.84 8.45
C ASP A 48 5.44 11.25 7.89
N ALA A 49 5.47 12.27 8.76
CA ALA A 49 5.32 13.68 8.38
C ALA A 49 4.15 13.99 7.41
N GLY A 50 3.02 13.28 7.54
CA GLY A 50 1.86 13.45 6.65
C GLY A 50 1.82 12.47 5.46
N ASN A 51 2.93 11.81 5.14
CA ASN A 51 3.07 10.95 3.97
C ASN A 51 2.76 9.48 4.28
N VAL A 52 1.71 8.95 3.66
CA VAL A 52 1.35 7.54 3.70
C VAL A 52 2.27 6.78 2.75
N THR A 53 3.05 5.86 3.32
CA THR A 53 4.10 5.13 2.63
C THR A 53 3.87 3.63 2.76
N LEU A 54 4.06 2.91 1.65
CA LEU A 54 4.11 1.46 1.60
C LEU A 54 5.55 0.99 1.71
N ASP A 55 5.80 0.08 2.64
CA ASP A 55 7.10 -0.54 2.83
C ASP A 55 7.07 -2.01 2.44
N LEU A 56 7.93 -2.38 1.50
CA LEU A 56 8.20 -3.76 1.12
C LEU A 56 9.51 -4.24 1.75
N LYS A 57 9.43 -5.29 2.58
CA LYS A 57 10.56 -6.05 3.13
C LYS A 57 10.88 -7.27 2.27
N ASP A 58 12.08 -7.82 2.43
CA ASP A 58 12.55 -9.04 1.74
C ASP A 58 12.22 -9.05 0.25
N ILE A 59 12.69 -8.04 -0.47
CA ILE A 59 12.39 -7.79 -1.89
C ILE A 59 12.87 -8.97 -2.75
N ARG A 60 12.05 -9.38 -3.69
CA ARG A 60 12.31 -10.48 -4.64
C ARG A 60 12.09 -9.99 -6.07
N LEU A 61 12.74 -10.63 -7.03
CA LEU A 61 12.53 -10.35 -8.46
C LEU A 61 11.06 -10.51 -8.89
N SER A 62 10.33 -11.43 -8.25
CA SER A 62 8.90 -11.66 -8.49
C SER A 62 7.97 -10.52 -8.03
N ASP A 63 8.50 -9.56 -7.27
CA ASP A 63 7.75 -8.37 -6.85
C ASP A 63 7.72 -7.30 -7.94
N GLY A 64 8.47 -7.49 -9.03
CA GLY A 64 8.43 -6.58 -10.15
C GLY A 64 7.07 -6.61 -10.84
N GLY A 65 6.52 -5.43 -11.12
CA GLY A 65 5.28 -5.30 -11.89
C GLY A 65 4.47 -4.06 -11.53
N LEU A 66 3.23 -4.03 -12.03
CA LEU A 66 2.36 -2.87 -11.94
C LEU A 66 1.43 -2.96 -10.74
N TYR A 67 1.33 -1.86 -10.00
CA TYR A 67 0.57 -1.75 -8.75
C TYR A 67 -0.31 -0.50 -8.74
N ASP A 68 -1.46 -0.61 -8.08
CA ASP A 68 -2.33 0.51 -7.75
C ASP A 68 -2.36 0.69 -6.23
N CYS A 69 -1.90 1.85 -5.74
CA CYS A 69 -2.10 2.26 -4.36
C CYS A 69 -3.33 3.15 -4.26
N GLN A 70 -4.29 2.72 -3.44
CA GLN A 70 -5.56 3.41 -3.25
C GLN A 70 -5.71 3.78 -1.78
N VAL A 71 -6.03 5.04 -1.51
CA VAL A 71 -6.24 5.55 -0.15
C VAL A 71 -7.66 6.09 -0.05
N TYR A 72 -8.41 5.56 0.91
CA TYR A 72 -9.77 5.94 1.19
C TYR A 72 -9.89 6.53 2.59
N LYS A 73 -10.87 7.40 2.76
CA LYS A 73 -11.40 7.78 4.05
C LYS A 73 -12.88 7.45 4.04
N ASP A 74 -13.28 6.54 4.93
CA ASP A 74 -14.62 5.94 4.90
C ASP A 74 -14.91 5.34 3.50
N GLN A 75 -15.89 5.87 2.78
CA GLN A 75 -16.24 5.44 1.41
C GLN A 75 -15.65 6.36 0.31
N ALA A 76 -14.99 7.46 0.68
CA ALA A 76 -14.44 8.41 -0.26
C ALA A 76 -13.01 8.02 -0.67
N CYS A 77 -12.79 7.83 -1.97
CA CYS A 77 -11.45 7.66 -2.53
C CYS A 77 -10.72 9.02 -2.47
N LEU A 78 -9.70 9.11 -1.62
CA LEU A 78 -8.84 10.30 -1.54
C LEU A 78 -7.78 10.29 -2.62
N HIS A 79 -7.23 9.12 -2.93
CA HIS A 79 -6.18 8.97 -3.92
C HIS A 79 -6.14 7.59 -4.54
N SER A 80 -5.79 7.52 -5.81
CA SER A 80 -5.45 6.29 -6.52
C SER A 80 -4.25 6.59 -7.42
N ALA A 81 -3.12 5.96 -7.14
CA ALA A 81 -1.90 6.10 -7.93
C ALA A 81 -1.43 4.75 -8.43
N ARG A 82 -1.20 4.68 -9.73
CA ARG A 82 -0.59 3.54 -10.40
C ARG A 82 0.91 3.73 -10.50
N PHE A 83 1.70 2.72 -10.16
CA PHE A 83 3.15 2.74 -10.30
C PHE A 83 3.68 1.36 -10.72
N ASN A 84 4.79 1.38 -11.46
CA ASN A 84 5.51 0.15 -11.82
C ASN A 84 6.71 -0.02 -10.88
N LEU A 85 6.76 -1.15 -10.18
CA LEU A 85 7.87 -1.53 -9.33
C LEU A 85 8.91 -2.27 -10.17
N ASN A 86 10.05 -1.62 -10.41
CA ASN A 86 11.18 -2.23 -11.09
C ASN A 86 12.19 -2.73 -10.05
N ILE A 87 12.43 -4.05 -10.04
CA ILE A 87 13.48 -4.67 -9.21
C ILE A 87 14.67 -4.95 -10.13
N ILE A 88 15.83 -4.38 -9.79
CA ILE A 88 17.10 -4.50 -10.53
C ILE A 88 18.07 -5.32 -9.68
#